data_AF-A0A0L6WE65-F1
#
_entry.id   AF-A0A0L6WE65-F1
#
_cell.length_a   1.000
_cell.length_b   1.000
_cell.length_c   1.000
_cell.angle_alpha   90.00
_cell.angle_beta   90.00
_cell.angle_gamma   90.00
#
_symmetry.space_group_name_H-M   'P 1'
#
loop_
_entity.id
_entity.type
_entity.pdbx_description
1 polymer ?
#
loop_
_entity_poly.entity_id
_entity_poly.type
_entity_poly.pdbx_seq_one_letter_code
_entity_poly.pdbx_strand_id
1 'polypeptide(L)' 'FLPALTEHTSILTPLTTKEYDKVFLEWTEDHQQAFDAIKSIVTGVECLMVIDYNDPTKKIFITTDASNQCTGAILSFGET' A
#
# COMPACT_ATOMS: atom_id res chain seq x y z
N PHE A 1 5.21 -9.54 -8.25
CA PHE A 1 3.76 -9.57 -8.01
C PHE A 1 3.54 -10.32 -6.71
N LEU A 2 2.84 -9.74 -5.72
CA LEU A 2 2.62 -10.35 -4.40
C LEU A 2 1.27 -11.08 -4.42
N PRO A 3 1.23 -12.40 -4.64
CA PRO A 3 -0.02 -13.10 -4.95
C PRO A 3 -1.05 -13.01 -3.82
N ALA A 4 -0.58 -13.06 -2.56
CA ALA A 4 -1.43 -12.95 -1.38
C ALA A 4 -2.05 -11.54 -1.21
N LEU A 5 -1.39 -10.50 -1.75
CA LEU A 5 -1.91 -9.13 -1.66
C LEU A 5 -3.18 -8.95 -2.49
N THR A 6 -3.25 -9.60 -3.66
CA THR A 6 -4.43 -9.53 -4.54
C THR A 6 -5.67 -10.14 -3.90
N GLU A 7 -5.50 -11.24 -3.16
CA GLU A 7 -6.60 -11.90 -2.47
C GLU A 7 -7.21 -11.00 -1.38
N HIS A 8 -6.38 -10.45 -0.49
CA HIS A 8 -6.86 -9.57 0.57
C HIS A 8 -7.41 -8.24 0.03
N THR A 9 -6.81 -7.68 -1.02
CA THR A 9 -7.31 -6.43 -1.63
C THR A 9 -8.65 -6.63 -2.34
N SER A 10 -8.94 -7.82 -2.86
CA SER A 10 -10.25 -8.12 -3.45
C SER A 10 -11.39 -8.04 -2.42
N ILE A 11 -11.12 -8.39 -1.16
CA ILE A 11 -12.10 -8.30 -0.06
C ILE A 11 -12.43 -6.84 0.25
N LEU A 12 -11.42 -5.95 0.22
CA LEU A 12 -11.59 -4.52 0.52
C LEU A 12 -12.06 -3.69 -0.68
N THR A 13 -11.90 -4.20 -1.91
CA THR A 13 -12.22 -3.47 -3.15
C THR A 13 -13.63 -2.85 -3.12
N PRO A 14 -14.70 -3.58 -2.73
CA PRO A 14 -16.06 -3.00 -2.67
C PRO A 14 -16.20 -1.80 -1.74
N LEU A 15 -15.35 -1.66 -0.70
CA LEU A 15 -15.34 -0.52 0.23
C LEU A 15 -14.66 0.73 -0.34
N THR A 16 -13.93 0.60 -1.44
CA THR A 16 -13.12 1.68 -2.03
C THR A 16 -13.68 2.18 -3.36
N THR A 17 -14.76 1.57 -3.86
CA THR A 17 -15.40 2.00 -5.10
C THR A 17 -16.34 3.18 -4.85
N LYS A 18 -16.54 4.02 -5.87
CA LYS A 18 -17.51 5.13 -5.85
C LYS A 18 -18.96 4.68 -5.66
N GLU A 19 -19.23 3.38 -5.79
CA GLU A 19 -20.57 2.82 -5.59
C GLU A 19 -20.91 2.69 -4.11
N TYR A 20 -19.90 2.64 -3.22
CA TYR A 20 -20.06 2.64 -1.77
C TYR A 20 -20.70 3.93 -1.25
N ASP A 21 -20.46 5.07 -1.88
CA ASP A 21 -21.09 6.36 -1.51
C ASP A 21 -22.64 6.30 -1.54
N LYS A 22 -23.22 5.28 -2.19
CA LYS A 22 -24.66 5.07 -2.32
C LYS A 22 -25.23 4.04 -1.34
N VAL A 23 -24.40 3.12 -0.85
CA VAL A 23 -24.80 2.04 0.07
C VAL A 23 -23.65 1.80 1.05
N PHE A 24 -23.85 2.20 2.31
CA PHE A 24 -22.88 2.00 3.37
C PHE A 24 -22.80 0.50 3.72
N LEU A 25 -21.79 -0.20 3.21
CA LEU A 25 -21.49 -1.57 3.65
C LEU A 25 -20.79 -1.50 5.01
N GLU A 26 -21.24 -2.31 5.95
CA GLU A 26 -20.66 -2.39 7.29
C GLU A 26 -19.23 -2.96 7.23
N TRP A 27 -18.35 -2.43 8.07
CA TRP A 27 -17.02 -3.00 8.28
C TRP A 27 -17.14 -4.28 9.11
N THR A 28 -16.77 -5.41 8.52
CA THR A 28 -16.89 -6.73 9.14
C THR A 28 -15.53 -7.25 9.63
N GLU A 29 -15.53 -8.34 10.38
CA GLU A 29 -14.31 -9.00 10.84
C GLU A 29 -13.41 -9.46 9.68
N ASP A 30 -13.99 -9.96 8.59
CA ASP A 30 -13.24 -10.36 7.39
C ASP A 30 -12.50 -9.17 6.76
N HIS A 31 -13.12 -7.98 6.74
CA HIS A 31 -12.46 -6.77 6.26
C HIS A 31 -11.29 -6.37 7.17
N GLN A 32 -11.44 -6.51 8.50
CA GLN A 32 -10.37 -6.23 9.44
C GLN A 32 -9.18 -7.18 9.23
N GLN A 33 -9.45 -8.49 9.13
CA GLN A 33 -8.42 -9.50 8.89
C GLN A 33 -7.70 -9.26 7.57
N ALA A 34 -8.43 -8.93 6.50
CA ALA A 34 -7.84 -8.59 5.21
C ALA A 34 -6.95 -7.33 5.29
N PHE A 35 -7.40 -6.29 6.00
CA PHE A 35 -6.62 -5.06 6.19
C PHE A 35 -5.32 -5.32 6.96
N ASP A 36 -5.38 -6.09 8.04
CA ASP A 36 -4.20 -6.42 8.85
C ASP A 36 -3.21 -7.30 8.07
N ALA A 37 -3.72 -8.23 7.25
CA ALA A 37 -2.89 -9.03 6.36
C ALA A 37 -2.19 -8.17 5.31
N ILE A 38 -2.90 -7.24 4.67
CA ILE A 38 -2.30 -6.27 3.73
C ILE A 38 -1.20 -5.48 4.43
N LYS A 39 -1.47 -4.95 5.62
CA LYS A 39 -0.49 -4.20 6.42
C LYS A 39 0.76 -5.02 6.69
N SER A 40 0.60 -6.28 7.08
CA SER A 40 1.73 -7.19 7.32
C SER A 40 2.54 -7.45 6.05
N ILE A 41 1.88 -7.61 4.89
CA ILE A 41 2.56 -7.84 3.61
C ILE A 41 3.37 -6.60 3.21
N VAL A 42 2.75 -5.41 3.21
CA VAL A 42 3.40 -4.17 2.73
C VAL A 42 4.51 -3.67 3.66
N THR A 43 4.46 -4.05 4.95
CA THR A 43 5.53 -3.77 5.93
C THR A 43 6.57 -4.89 6.01
N GLY A 44 6.37 -5.97 5.26
CA GLY A 44 7.27 -7.10 5.20
C GLY A 44 8.54 -6.83 4.41
N VAL A 45 9.56 -7.65 4.66
CA VAL A 45 10.88 -7.58 4.01
C VAL A 45 10.83 -7.79 2.50
N GLU A 46 9.76 -8.37 1.96
CA GLU A 46 9.57 -8.53 0.52
C GLU A 46 9.19 -7.21 -0.18
N CYS A 47 8.60 -6.26 0.55
CA CYS A 47 8.21 -4.94 0.04
C CYS A 47 9.20 -3.84 0.39
N LEU A 48 9.97 -4.00 1.47
CA LEU A 48 10.93 -3.01 1.94
C LEU A 48 12.35 -3.38 1.47
N MET A 49 13.04 -2.42 0.88
CA MET A 49 14.41 -2.58 0.40
C MET A 49 15.39 -1.83 1.31
N VAL A 50 16.54 -2.45 1.59
CA VAL A 50 17.68 -1.75 2.19
C VAL A 50 18.39 -0.93 1.10
N ILE A 51 18.60 0.36 1.36
CA ILE A 51 19.28 1.25 0.43
C ILE A 51 20.78 0.93 0.43
N ASP A 52 21.31 0.52 -0.73
CA ASP A 52 22.75 0.41 -0.94
C ASP A 52 23.29 1.72 -1.52
N TYR A 53 23.89 2.54 -0.67
CA TYR A 53 24.48 3.82 -1.07
C TYR A 53 25.70 3.67 -2.00
N ASN A 54 26.24 2.46 -2.15
CA ASN A 54 27.40 2.20 -3.01
C ASN A 54 27.01 1.74 -4.41
N ASP A 55 25.72 1.46 -4.68
CA ASP A 55 25.24 1.06 -6.00
C ASP A 55 24.97 2.30 -6.87
N PRO A 56 25.86 2.64 -7.84
CA PRO A 56 25.69 3.83 -8.66
C PRO A 56 24.60 3.68 -9.72
N THR A 57 24.06 2.47 -9.92
CA THR A 57 23.04 2.20 -10.93
C THR A 57 21.63 2.57 -10.46
N LYS A 58 21.43 2.62 -9.14
CA LYS A 58 20.15 2.94 -8.52
C LYS A 58 20.14 4.35 -7.95
N LYS A 59 18.94 4.94 -7.88
CA LYS A 59 18.69 6.26 -7.32
C LYS A 59 17.57 6.21 -6.30
N ILE A 60 17.61 7.17 -5.38
CA ILE A 60 16.52 7.41 -4.43
C ILE A 60 15.51 8.34 -5.09
N PHE A 61 14.25 7.93 -5.06
CA PHE A 61 13.11 8.71 -5.51
C PHE A 61 12.19 8.99 -4.33
N ILE A 62 11.72 10.22 -4.21
CA ILE A 62 10.74 10.61 -3.19
C ILE A 62 9.46 11.00 -3.92
N THR A 63 8.38 10.31 -3.62
CA THR A 63 7.03 10.65 -4.07
C THR A 63 6.27 11.20 -2.88
N THR A 64 5.78 12.43 -3.00
CA THR A 64 4.99 13.09 -1.94
C THR A 64 3.63 13.44 -2.48
N ASP A 65 2.60 13.27 -1.65
CA ASP A 65 1.28 13.82 -1.88
C ASP A 65 0.82 14.56 -0.62
N ALA A 66 0.23 15.73 -0.78
CA ALA A 66 -0.17 16.57 0.34
C ALA A 66 -1.58 17.11 0.12
N SER A 67 -2.36 17.10 1.19
CA SER A 67 -3.70 17.70 1.25
C SER A 67 -3.67 18.89 2.21
N ASN A 68 -4.81 19.60 2.31
CA ASN A 68 -4.97 20.67 3.30
C ASN A 68 -4.91 20.17 4.76
N GLN A 69 -4.89 18.86 5.00
CA GLN A 69 -4.90 18.27 6.34
C GLN A 69 -3.59 17.55 6.70
N CYS A 70 -2.98 16.86 5.74
CA CYS A 70 -1.82 16.01 6.01
C CYS A 70 -0.93 15.83 4.78
N THR A 71 0.28 15.35 5.02
CA THR A 71 1.27 14.99 3.99
C THR A 71 1.57 13.50 4.08
N GLY A 72 1.60 12.82 2.93
CA GLY A 72 2.09 11.46 2.74
C GLY A 72 3.34 11.45 1.86
N ALA A 73 4.24 10.50 2.10
CA ALA A 73 5.43 10.32 1.28
C ALA A 73 5.83 8.84 1.18
N ILE A 74 6.43 8.48 0.05
CA ILE A 74 7.07 7.18 -0.21
C ILE A 74 8.50 7.44 -0.67
N LEU A 75 9.44 6.69 -0.09
CA LEU A 75 10.83 6.67 -0.52
C LEU A 75 11.10 5.35 -1.25
N SER A 76 11.53 5.45 -2.51
CA SER A 76 11.77 4.31 -3.39
C SER A 76 13.24 4.29 -3.84
N PHE A 77 13.81 3.10 -4.05
CA PHE A 77 15.19 2.93 -4.50
C PHE A 77 15.22 1.98 -5.71
N GLY A 78 15.71 2.45 -6.85
CA GLY A 78 15.64 1.68 -8.10
C GLY A 78 16.36 2.33 -9.27
N GLU A 79 16.36 1.65 -10.41
CA GLU A 79 16.90 2.17 -11.67
C GLU A 79 16.01 3.28 -12.25
N THR A 80 16.55 4.07 -13.19
CA THR A 80 15.82 5.16 -13.87
C THR A 80 15.11 4.66 -15.12
#